data_AF-A0A972DV58-F1
#
_entry.id   AF-A0A972DV58-F1
#
_cell.length_a   1.000
_cell.length_b   1.000
_cell.length_c   1.000
_cell.angle_alpha   90.00
_cell.angle_beta   90.00
_cell.angle_gamma   90.00
#
_symmetry.space_group_name_H-M   'P 1'
#
loop_
_entity.id
_entity.type
_entity.pdbx_description
1 polymer ?
#
loop_
_entity_poly.entity_id
_entity_poly.type
_entity_poly.pdbx_seq_one_letter_code
_entity_poly.pdbx_strand_id
1 'polypeptide(L)' 'MAHEIAKLILEHADSGKERAAAIRTALSMGMPLSQIEEYLDWLDQMRPPKPSEED' A
#
# COMPACT_ATOMS: atom_id res chain seq x y z
N MET A 1 7.75 -15.05 0.42
CA MET A 1 6.43 -15.42 -0.13
C MET A 1 5.27 -15.35 0.87
N ALA A 2 5.46 -15.07 2.17
CA ALA A 2 4.39 -15.26 3.16
C ALA A 2 3.21 -14.24 3.14
N HIS A 3 3.27 -13.17 2.33
CA HIS A 3 2.27 -12.08 2.41
C HIS A 3 1.82 -11.55 1.02
N GLU A 4 1.82 -12.40 -0.01
CA GLU A 4 1.47 -11.98 -1.39
C GLU A 4 0.06 -11.40 -1.50
N ILE A 5 -0.92 -11.98 -0.79
CA ILE A 5 -2.30 -11.46 -0.76
C ILE A 5 -2.35 -10.08 -0.08
N ALA A 6 -1.58 -9.86 1.00
CA ALA A 6 -1.53 -8.57 1.67
C ALA A 6 -0.90 -7.49 0.77
N LYS A 7 0.13 -7.86 0.00
CA LYS A 7 0.76 -6.98 -1.00
C LYS A 7 -0.21 -6.60 -2.11
N LEU A 8 -0.97 -7.55 -2.65
CA LEU A 8 -2.01 -7.26 -3.65
C LEU A 8 -3.05 -6.24 -3.14
N ILE A 9 -3.47 -6.38 -1.88
CA ILE A 9 -4.43 -5.45 -1.26
C ILE A 9 -3.83 -4.05 -1.13
N LEU A 10 -2.56 -3.94 -0.75
CA LEU A 10 -1.84 -2.66 -0.66
C LEU A 10 -1.64 -2.01 -2.04
N GLU A 11 -1.39 -2.82 -3.08
CA GLU A 11 -1.17 -2.35 -4.45
C GLU A 11 -2.42 -1.73 -5.08
N HIS A 12 -3.61 -2.27 -4.77
CA HIS A 12 -4.89 -1.78 -5.30
C HIS A 12 -5.48 -0.59 -4.51
N ALA A 13 -4.79 -0.12 -3.47
CA ALA A 13 -5.25 1.02 -2.70
C ALA A 13 -4.83 2.34 -3.40
N ASP A 14 -5.76 2.96 -4.12
CA ASP A 14 -5.50 4.13 -4.96
C ASP A 14 -5.84 5.46 -4.29
N SER A 15 -6.64 5.41 -3.22
CA SER A 15 -6.97 6.55 -2.36
C SER A 15 -6.37 6.40 -0.94
N GLY A 16 -6.17 7.53 -0.25
CA GLY A 16 -5.69 7.51 1.14
C GLY A 16 -6.60 6.72 2.10
N LYS A 17 -7.93 6.74 1.84
CA LYS A 17 -8.91 5.96 2.62
C LYS A 17 -8.75 4.45 2.41
N GLU A 18 -8.60 4.03 1.16
CA GLU A 18 -8.35 2.63 0.81
C GLU A 18 -7.00 2.16 1.35
N ARG A 19 -5.97 3.02 1.30
CA ARG A 19 -4.63 2.71 1.84
C ARG A 19 -4.69 2.42 3.33
N ALA A 20 -5.39 3.25 4.09
CA ALA A 20 -5.59 3.02 5.52
C ALA A 20 -6.35 1.72 5.80
N ALA A 21 -7.32 1.36 4.97
CA ALA A 21 -8.03 0.08 5.07
C ALA A 21 -7.12 -1.12 4.73
N ALA A 22 -6.34 -1.00 3.65
CA ALA A 22 -5.39 -2.02 3.20
C ALA A 22 -4.31 -2.33 4.25
N ILE A 23 -3.77 -1.29 4.91
CA ILE A 23 -2.80 -1.45 6.02
C ILE A 23 -3.41 -2.25 7.17
N ARG A 24 -4.65 -1.92 7.60
CA ARG A 24 -5.32 -2.67 8.67
C ARG A 24 -5.53 -4.13 8.29
N THR A 25 -5.92 -4.39 7.04
CA THR A 25 -6.08 -5.75 6.52
C THR A 25 -4.76 -6.50 6.50
N ALA A 26 -3.68 -5.90 5.98
CA ALA A 26 -2.35 -6.51 5.96
C ALA A 26 -1.82 -6.84 7.37
N LEU A 27 -2.03 -5.96 8.34
CA LEU A 27 -1.73 -6.22 9.75
C LEU A 27 -2.53 -7.40 10.29
N SER A 28 -3.84 -7.46 10.01
CA SER A 28 -4.70 -8.58 10.44
C SER A 28 -4.29 -9.93 9.83
N MET A 29 -3.63 -9.89 8.68
CA MET A 29 -3.06 -11.06 7.99
C MET A 29 -1.65 -11.44 8.49
N GLY A 30 -1.14 -10.74 9.51
CA GLY A 30 0.14 -11.02 10.14
C GLY A 30 1.35 -10.47 9.39
N MET A 31 1.17 -9.57 8.42
CA MET A 31 2.28 -8.85 7.81
C MET A 31 2.83 -7.82 8.81
N PRO A 32 4.13 -7.85 9.16
CA PRO A 32 4.71 -6.89 10.09
C PRO A 32 4.60 -5.46 9.55
N LEU A 33 4.36 -4.49 10.45
CA LEU A 33 4.25 -3.08 10.07
C LEU A 33 5.48 -2.59 9.29
N SER A 34 6.69 -2.98 9.69
CA SER A 34 7.92 -2.63 8.98
C SER A 34 7.96 -3.12 7.54
N GLN A 35 7.44 -4.32 7.25
CA GLN A 35 7.34 -4.82 5.88
C GLN A 35 6.24 -4.10 5.09
N ILE A 36 5.16 -3.69 5.75
CA ILE A 36 4.08 -2.91 5.11
C ILE A 36 4.64 -1.55 4.70
N GLU A 37 5.33 -0.86 5.60
CA GLU A 37 5.97 0.43 5.35
C GLU A 37 6.99 0.34 4.21
N GLU A 38 7.92 -0.63 4.26
CA GLU A 38 8.91 -0.85 3.19
C GLU A 38 8.24 -1.10 1.82
N TYR A 39 7.17 -1.88 1.79
CA TYR A 39 6.44 -2.16 0.54
C TYR A 39 5.67 -0.95 0.03
N LEU A 40 5.09 -0.17 0.94
CA LEU A 40 4.38 1.06 0.63
C LEU A 40 5.32 2.16 0.11
N ASP A 41 6.52 2.27 0.67
CA ASP A 41 7.57 3.19 0.19
C ASP A 41 8.04 2.80 -1.22
N TRP A 42 8.16 1.50 -1.48
CA TRP A 42 8.47 0.99 -2.82
C TRP A 42 7.33 1.27 -3.82
N LEU A 43 6.07 1.10 -3.42
CA LEU A 43 4.92 1.43 -4.27
C LEU A 43 4.86 2.92 -4.60
N ASP A 44 5.14 3.78 -3.62
CA ASP A 44 5.16 5.24 -3.83
C ASP A 44 6.31 5.66 -4.77
N GLN A 45 7.43 4.92 -4.81
CA GLN A 45 8.51 5.12 -5.78
C GLN A 45 8.16 4.64 -7.19
N MET A 46 7.35 3.58 -7.31
CA MET A 46 6.97 2.98 -8.59
C MET A 46 5.78 3.69 -9.25
N ARG A 47 4.93 4.34 -8.47
CA ARG A 47 3.77 5.07 -9.01
C ARG A 47 4.26 6.35 -9.69
N PRO A 48 3.85 6.60 -10.94
CA PRO A 48 4.12 7.89 -11.56
C PRO A 48 3.47 8.97 -10.69
N PRO A 49 4.11 10.15 -10.56
CA PRO A 49 3.50 11.26 -9.86
C PRO A 49 2.13 11.49 -10.49
N LYS A 50 1.07 11.44 -9.66
CA LYS A 50 -0.26 11.84 -10.12
C LYS A 50 -0.11 13.25 -10.69
N PRO A 51 -0.60 13.52 -11.91
CA PRO A 51 -0.63 14.88 -12.41
C PRO A 51 -1.33 15.71 -11.34
N SER A 52 -0.59 16.64 -10.75
CA SER A 52 -1.18 17.66 -9.91
C SER A 52 -2.21 18.34 -10.78
N GLU A 53 -3.49 18.19 -10.43
CA GLU A 53 -4.54 19.08 -10.95
C GLU A 53 -4.20 20.48 -10.43
N GLU A 54 -3.30 21.17 -11.14
CA GLU A 54 -3.17 22.61 -11.12
C GLU A 54 -4.29 23.16 -12.01
N ASP A 55 -5.42 23.49 -11.38
CA ASP A 55 -6.45 24.38 -11.95
C ASP A 55 -6.16 25.84 -11.57
#